data_AF-A0AAQ5ZGX7-F1
#
_entry.id   AF-A0AAQ5ZGX7-F1
#
_cell.length_a   1.000
_cell.length_b   1.000
_cell.length_c   1.000
_cell.angle_alpha   90.00
_cell.angle_beta   90.00
_cell.angle_gamma   90.00
#
_symmetry.space_group_name_H-M   'P 1'
#
loop_
_entity.id
_entity.type
_entity.pdbx_description
1 polymer ?
#
loop_
_entity_poly.entity_id
_entity_poly.type
_entity_poly.pdbx_seq_one_letter_code
_entity_poly.pdbx_strand_id
1 'polypeptide(L)'
;MAALIRLSSVCRRGIKPLFYQSALLARPLVVPNKYQEQPHLLTARIHSSQALYAGSDSKAASLHWTAERVLSILLLAMGPVAYFSPGPVIDYSLAAALTLHGHWGIGQVLTDYVHGDTKIKIANASLFVLSTVTFAGLCYFNYNDVGICKAIALLWSK
;
A
#
# COMPACT_ATOMS: atom_id res chain seq x y z
N MET A 1 38.94 -21.22 21.11
CA MET A 1 38.49 -22.60 20.86
C MET A 1 36.96 -22.59 20.91
N ALA A 2 36.32 -22.25 19.79
CA ALA A 2 35.64 -23.15 18.85
C ALA A 2 34.15 -23.31 19.19
N ALA A 3 33.31 -22.47 18.57
CA ALA A 3 31.86 -22.56 18.61
C ALA A 3 31.39 -23.45 17.44
N LEU A 4 30.65 -24.51 17.76
CA LEU A 4 30.14 -25.50 16.81
C LEU A 4 28.86 -24.98 16.14
N ILE A 5 28.96 -24.74 14.82
CA ILE A 5 27.83 -24.42 13.94
C ILE A 5 27.21 -25.75 13.47
N ARG A 6 25.93 -25.99 13.77
CA ARG A 6 25.15 -27.09 13.18
C ARG A 6 24.40 -26.57 11.94
N LEU A 7 24.91 -26.90 10.76
CA LEU A 7 24.18 -26.89 9.51
C LEU A 7 23.57 -28.27 9.28
N SER A 8 22.25 -28.35 9.06
CA SER A 8 21.61 -29.53 8.50
C SER A 8 20.44 -29.14 7.61
N SER A 9 20.63 -29.25 6.30
CA SER A 9 19.56 -29.36 5.30
C SER A 9 19.93 -30.52 4.38
N VAL A 10 19.19 -31.62 4.50
CA VAL A 10 19.37 -32.84 3.70
C VAL A 10 18.31 -32.85 2.61
N CYS A 11 18.73 -32.57 1.39
CA CYS A 11 17.93 -32.81 0.18
C CYS A 11 18.05 -34.30 -0.19
N ARG A 12 16.97 -35.09 -0.07
CA ARG A 12 16.91 -36.44 -0.63
C ARG A 12 16.01 -36.47 -1.87
N ARG A 13 16.65 -36.55 -3.04
CA ARG A 13 16.06 -36.84 -4.34
C ARG A 13 16.04 -38.36 -4.50
N GLY A 14 14.85 -38.97 -4.54
CA GLY A 14 14.68 -40.42 -4.68
C GLY A 14 13.95 -40.76 -5.97
N ILE A 15 14.64 -41.43 -6.89
CA ILE A 15 14.11 -42.06 -8.11
C ILE A 15 13.61 -43.46 -7.73
N LYS A 16 12.45 -43.89 -8.23
CA LYS A 16 11.96 -45.28 -8.09
C LYS A 16 11.82 -45.96 -9.45
N PRO A 17 12.23 -47.24 -9.60
CA PRO A 17 12.22 -47.96 -10.87
C PRO A 17 10.84 -48.59 -11.17
N LEU A 18 10.56 -48.71 -12.47
CA LEU A 18 9.44 -49.48 -13.03
C LEU A 18 9.80 -50.97 -13.02
N PHE A 19 8.96 -51.79 -12.40
CA PHE A 19 8.93 -53.23 -12.62
C PHE A 19 7.52 -53.69 -12.96
N TYR A 20 7.53 -54.74 -13.77
CA TYR A 20 6.53 -55.25 -14.68
C TYR A 20 5.58 -56.26 -13.98
N GLN A 21 4.33 -56.30 -14.43
CA GLN A 21 3.62 -57.51 -14.90
C GLN A 21 2.26 -57.89 -14.23
N SER A 22 1.27 -57.92 -15.13
CA SER A 22 0.11 -58.81 -15.30
C SER A 22 -1.08 -58.87 -14.35
N ALA A 23 -2.23 -58.91 -15.03
CA ALA A 23 -3.60 -58.83 -14.58
C ALA A 23 -4.14 -60.15 -14.02
N LEU A 24 -5.02 -60.04 -13.04
CA LEU A 24 -6.11 -60.99 -12.80
C LEU A 24 -7.41 -60.22 -12.55
N LEU A 25 -8.41 -60.53 -13.36
CA LEU A 25 -9.77 -60.02 -13.30
C LEU A 25 -10.47 -60.50 -12.04
N ALA A 26 -10.90 -59.57 -11.19
CA ALA A 26 -11.93 -59.80 -10.21
C ALA A 26 -12.90 -58.62 -10.26
N ARG A 27 -14.12 -58.87 -10.75
CA ARG A 27 -15.25 -57.93 -10.69
C ARG A 27 -15.80 -57.88 -9.26
N PRO A 28 -15.90 -56.71 -8.61
CA PRO A 28 -16.84 -56.49 -7.54
C PRO A 28 -18.03 -55.68 -8.04
N LEU A 29 -19.16 -55.98 -7.42
CA LEU A 29 -20.51 -55.49 -7.69
C LEU A 29 -20.61 -53.95 -7.67
N VAL A 30 -21.47 -53.44 -8.55
CA VAL A 30 -21.91 -52.04 -8.60
C VAL A 30 -22.52 -51.66 -7.25
N VAL A 31 -21.82 -50.80 -6.51
CA VAL A 31 -22.37 -50.08 -5.34
C VAL A 31 -23.14 -48.87 -5.89
N PRO A 32 -24.37 -48.59 -5.44
CA PRO A 32 -25.08 -47.39 -5.86
C PRO A 32 -24.33 -46.18 -5.31
N ASN A 33 -23.87 -45.32 -6.23
CA ASN A 33 -23.24 -44.04 -5.92
C ASN A 33 -24.28 -43.18 -5.19
N LYS A 34 -24.19 -43.08 -3.85
CA LYS A 34 -24.89 -42.02 -3.12
C LYS A 34 -24.23 -40.72 -3.52
N TYR A 35 -24.98 -39.87 -4.22
CA TYR A 35 -24.62 -38.48 -4.48
C TYR A 35 -24.48 -37.78 -3.13
N GLN A 36 -23.26 -37.77 -2.58
CA GLN A 36 -22.90 -36.96 -1.44
C GLN A 36 -22.74 -35.55 -2.00
N GLU A 37 -23.82 -34.77 -1.95
CA GLU A 37 -23.77 -33.31 -2.03
C GLU A 37 -22.70 -32.85 -1.02
N GLN A 38 -21.49 -32.58 -1.50
CA GLN A 38 -20.51 -31.85 -0.73
C GLN A 38 -21.06 -30.43 -0.63
N PRO A 39 -21.47 -29.93 0.55
CA PRO A 39 -21.55 -28.50 0.70
C PRO A 39 -20.14 -28.00 0.38
N HIS A 40 -20.00 -27.22 -0.68
CA HIS A 40 -18.78 -26.48 -0.97
C HIS A 40 -18.56 -25.54 0.22
N LEU A 41 -17.92 -26.05 1.27
CA LEU A 41 -17.42 -25.27 2.37
C LEU A 41 -16.34 -24.40 1.75
N LEU A 42 -16.71 -23.16 1.50
CA LEU A 42 -15.84 -22.10 1.06
C LEU A 42 -14.67 -22.04 2.04
N THR A 43 -13.59 -22.75 1.69
CA THR A 43 -12.36 -22.86 2.50
C THR A 43 -11.53 -21.61 2.24
N ALA A 44 -12.16 -20.44 2.30
CA ALA A 44 -11.45 -19.19 2.48
C ALA A 44 -11.09 -19.14 3.97
N ARG A 45 -10.08 -19.92 4.36
CA ARG A 45 -9.46 -19.79 5.68
C ARG A 45 -8.73 -18.45 5.64
N ILE A 46 -9.40 -17.38 6.06
CA ILE A 46 -8.76 -16.10 6.30
C ILE A 46 -7.72 -16.37 7.39
N HIS A 47 -6.44 -16.45 6.99
CA HIS A 47 -5.34 -16.37 7.94
C HIS A 47 -5.32 -14.94 8.47
N SER A 48 -6.18 -14.65 9.46
CA SER A 48 -5.89 -13.58 10.39
C SER A 48 -4.63 -14.01 11.14
N SER A 49 -3.49 -13.43 10.76
CA SER A 49 -2.27 -13.55 11.54
C SER A 49 -2.61 -13.25 13.00
N GLN A 50 -2.24 -14.15 13.91
CA GLN A 50 -2.40 -13.95 15.34
C GLN A 50 -1.88 -12.56 15.68
N ALA A 51 -2.75 -11.71 16.26
CA ALA A 51 -2.32 -10.45 16.83
C ALA A 51 -1.38 -10.80 17.98
N LEU A 52 -0.08 -10.89 17.69
CA LEU A 52 0.92 -10.86 18.73
C LEU A 52 0.70 -9.52 19.41
N TYR A 53 0.30 -9.56 20.68
CA TYR A 53 0.26 -8.41 21.58
C TYR A 53 1.69 -7.88 21.78
N ALA A 54 2.30 -7.36 20.72
CA ALA A 54 3.53 -6.62 20.75
C ALA A 54 3.15 -5.20 21.20
N GLY A 55 3.53 -4.88 22.44
CA GLY A 55 3.07 -3.70 23.16
C GLY A 55 3.22 -2.39 22.40
N SER A 56 2.09 -1.86 21.94
CA SER A 56 1.70 -0.45 21.94
C SER A 56 0.30 -0.40 21.33
N ASP A 57 -0.73 -0.11 22.12
CA ASP A 57 -2.11 0.06 21.63
C ASP A 57 -2.27 1.43 20.91
N SER A 58 -1.31 1.75 20.03
CA SER A 58 -1.24 3.00 19.30
C SER A 58 -2.07 2.91 18.03
N LYS A 59 -3.11 3.73 17.96
CA LYS A 59 -3.94 3.88 16.77
C LYS A 59 -3.29 4.76 15.68
N ALA A 60 -1.99 5.07 15.79
CA ALA A 60 -1.33 6.00 14.87
C ALA A 60 -1.43 5.59 13.39
N ALA A 61 -1.23 4.31 13.08
CA ALA A 61 -1.30 3.81 11.70
C ALA A 61 -2.73 3.89 11.12
N SER A 62 -3.74 3.51 11.90
CA SER A 62 -5.14 3.60 11.45
C SER A 62 -5.62 5.05 11.35
N LEU A 63 -5.22 5.92 12.28
CA LEU A 63 -5.49 7.35 12.21
C LEU A 63 -4.81 8.00 11.00
N HIS A 64 -3.56 7.63 10.70
CA HIS A 64 -2.86 8.11 9.51
C HIS A 64 -3.59 7.69 8.23
N TRP A 65 -3.98 6.42 8.12
CA TRP A 65 -4.79 5.94 7.00
C TRP A 65 -6.11 6.71 6.85
N THR A 66 -6.84 6.95 7.96
CA THR A 66 -8.08 7.74 7.93
C THR A 66 -7.81 9.19 7.50
N ALA A 67 -6.75 9.81 8.01
CA ALA A 67 -6.37 11.17 7.68
C ALA A 67 -6.06 11.33 6.18
N GLU A 68 -5.38 10.36 5.56
CA GLU A 68 -5.15 10.35 4.12
C GLU A 68 -6.45 10.40 3.33
N ARG A 69 -7.46 9.59 3.73
CA ARG A 69 -8.77 9.56 3.04
C ARG A 69 -9.54 10.86 3.25
N VAL A 70 -9.52 11.42 4.46
CA VAL A 70 -10.14 12.72 4.75
C VAL A 70 -9.52 13.82 3.90
N LEU A 71 -8.18 13.85 3.81
CA LEU A 71 -7.46 14.82 3.00
C LEU A 71 -7.75 14.65 1.51
N SER A 72 -7.87 13.42 1.01
CA SER A 72 -8.30 13.14 -0.37
C SER A 72 -9.68 13.71 -0.69
N ILE A 73 -10.66 13.49 0.19
CA ILE A 73 -12.03 13.99 -0.01
C ILE A 73 -12.04 15.52 0.04
N LEU A 74 -11.30 16.11 0.97
CA LEU A 74 -11.15 17.56 1.09
C LEU A 74 -10.52 18.16 -0.16
N LEU A 75 -9.44 17.57 -0.67
CA LEU A 75 -8.78 18.03 -1.88
C LEU A 75 -9.68 17.88 -3.12
N LEU A 76 -10.48 16.80 -3.20
CA LEU A 76 -11.47 16.62 -4.25
C LEU A 76 -12.54 17.73 -4.21
N ALA A 77 -13.03 18.07 -3.03
CA ALA A 77 -14.01 19.15 -2.84
C ALA A 77 -13.42 20.55 -3.12
N MET A 78 -12.12 20.75 -2.94
CA MET A 78 -11.47 22.02 -3.23
C MET A 78 -11.47 22.39 -4.71
N GLY A 79 -11.52 21.41 -5.63
CA GLY A 79 -11.60 21.68 -7.08
C GLY A 79 -12.78 22.60 -7.46
N PRO A 80 -14.04 22.21 -7.20
CA PRO A 80 -15.18 23.09 -7.47
C PRO A 80 -15.17 24.36 -6.61
N VAL A 81 -14.72 24.30 -5.35
CA VAL A 81 -14.65 25.50 -4.50
C VAL A 81 -13.68 26.54 -5.08
N ALA A 82 -12.52 26.12 -5.58
CA ALA A 82 -11.54 26.98 -6.22
C ALA A 82 -12.06 27.61 -7.51
N TYR A 83 -12.90 26.89 -8.25
CA TYR A 83 -13.54 27.41 -9.45
C TYR A 83 -14.59 28.50 -9.14
N PHE A 84 -15.49 28.24 -8.17
CA PHE A 84 -16.59 29.16 -7.86
C PHE A 84 -16.20 30.29 -6.90
N SER A 85 -15.16 30.13 -6.09
CA SER A 85 -14.77 31.10 -5.05
C SER A 85 -13.25 31.24 -4.98
N PRO A 86 -12.60 31.71 -6.06
CA PRO A 86 -11.16 31.91 -6.06
C PRO A 86 -10.77 33.01 -5.06
N GLY A 87 -9.65 32.81 -4.36
CA GLY A 87 -9.10 33.80 -3.44
C GLY A 87 -8.05 33.23 -2.50
N PRO A 88 -7.40 34.09 -1.68
CA PRO A 88 -6.21 33.72 -0.91
C PRO A 88 -6.43 32.55 0.05
N VAL A 89 -7.60 32.48 0.71
CA VAL A 89 -7.92 31.36 1.62
C VAL A 89 -7.91 30.04 0.87
N ILE A 90 -8.51 30.00 -0.33
CA ILE A 90 -8.54 28.80 -1.14
C ILE A 90 -7.15 28.49 -1.72
N ASP A 91 -6.40 29.51 -2.15
CA ASP A 91 -5.04 29.35 -2.65
C ASP A 91 -4.08 28.72 -1.63
N TYR A 92 -4.07 29.24 -0.38
CA TYR A 92 -3.25 28.65 0.68
C TYR A 92 -3.75 27.28 1.12
N SER A 93 -5.06 27.07 1.15
CA SER A 93 -5.64 25.77 1.48
C SER A 93 -5.30 24.71 0.42
N LEU A 94 -5.34 25.07 -0.86
CA LEU A 94 -4.90 24.24 -1.97
C LEU A 94 -3.40 23.93 -1.87
N ALA A 95 -2.56 24.94 -1.60
CA ALA A 95 -1.12 24.73 -1.43
C ALA A 95 -0.83 23.71 -0.33
N ALA A 96 -1.50 23.83 0.82
CA ALA A 96 -1.36 22.89 1.93
C ALA A 96 -1.88 21.49 1.57
N ALA A 97 -3.11 21.40 1.05
CA ALA A 97 -3.75 20.13 0.77
C ALA A 97 -3.04 19.34 -0.34
N LEU A 98 -2.67 20.00 -1.46
CA LEU A 98 -1.91 19.39 -2.55
C LEU A 98 -0.57 18.86 -2.05
N THR A 99 0.18 19.68 -1.31
CA THR A 99 1.52 19.30 -0.86
C THR A 99 1.48 18.16 0.15
N LEU A 100 0.57 18.21 1.12
CA LEU A 100 0.43 17.16 2.12
C LEU A 100 -0.10 15.86 1.53
N HIS A 101 -1.07 15.94 0.62
CA HIS A 101 -1.61 14.76 -0.06
C HIS A 101 -0.52 14.08 -0.92
N GLY A 102 0.26 14.88 -1.66
CA GLY A 102 1.41 14.39 -2.41
C GLY A 102 2.50 13.80 -1.52
N HIS A 103 2.80 14.44 -0.38
CA HIS A 103 3.79 13.93 0.59
C HIS A 103 3.42 12.53 1.11
N TRP A 104 2.19 12.32 1.57
CA TRP A 104 1.75 11.00 2.01
C TRP A 104 1.69 10.00 0.87
N GLY A 105 1.18 10.39 -0.31
CA GLY A 105 1.12 9.52 -1.48
C GLY A 105 2.49 9.00 -1.92
N ILE A 106 3.50 9.89 -2.02
CA ILE A 106 4.87 9.49 -2.34
C ILE A 106 5.49 8.70 -1.17
N GLY A 107 5.14 9.02 0.08
CA GLY A 107 5.56 8.25 1.25
C GLY A 107 5.15 6.77 1.17
N GLN A 108 3.96 6.46 0.64
CA GLN A 108 3.55 5.09 0.38
C GLN A 108 4.39 4.43 -0.72
N VAL A 109 4.66 5.14 -1.82
CA VAL A 109 5.55 4.65 -2.89
C VAL A 109 6.95 4.34 -2.34
N LEU A 110 7.50 5.20 -1.50
CA LEU A 110 8.80 4.97 -0.87
C LEU A 110 8.77 3.73 0.04
N THR A 111 7.71 3.57 0.82
CA THR A 111 7.52 2.43 1.73
C THR A 111 7.43 1.11 0.95
N ASP A 112 6.75 1.11 -0.20
CA ASP A 112 6.53 -0.09 -1.01
C ASP A 112 7.78 -0.51 -1.80
N TYR A 113 8.58 0.45 -2.27
CA TYR A 113 9.62 0.16 -3.27
C TYR A 113 11.06 0.42 -2.81
N VAL A 114 11.29 1.25 -1.78
CA VAL A 114 12.66 1.53 -1.29
C VAL A 114 13.01 0.60 -0.13
N HIS A 115 13.98 -0.27 -0.37
CA HIS A 115 14.37 -1.31 0.59
C HIS A 115 15.76 -1.06 1.18
N GLY A 116 15.89 -1.14 2.50
CA GLY A 116 17.17 -1.03 3.22
C GLY A 116 17.29 0.29 3.99
N ASP A 117 17.62 0.18 5.27
CA ASP A 117 17.47 1.24 6.28
C ASP A 117 18.11 2.57 5.88
N THR A 118 19.32 2.55 5.33
CA THR A 118 20.01 3.77 4.90
C THR A 118 19.29 4.45 3.74
N LYS A 119 18.84 3.68 2.74
CA LYS A 119 18.13 4.23 1.58
C LYS A 119 16.75 4.75 1.97
N ILE A 120 16.04 4.06 2.87
CA ILE A 120 14.74 4.51 3.40
C ILE A 120 14.90 5.86 4.11
N LYS A 121 15.91 5.99 4.98
CA LYS A 121 16.17 7.26 5.69
C LYS A 121 16.48 8.40 4.73
N ILE A 122 17.35 8.17 3.75
CA ILE A 122 17.71 9.18 2.74
C ILE A 122 16.49 9.56 1.91
N ALA A 123 15.71 8.58 1.44
CA ALA A 123 14.54 8.82 0.61
C ALA A 123 13.47 9.63 1.38
N ASN A 124 13.20 9.28 2.63
CA ASN A 124 12.27 10.03 3.47
C ASN A 124 12.77 11.45 3.75
N ALA A 125 14.06 11.64 4.05
CA ALA A 125 14.63 12.98 4.23
C ALA A 125 14.50 13.83 2.96
N SER A 126 14.79 13.25 1.78
CA SER A 126 14.61 13.92 0.49
C SER A 126 13.14 14.27 0.23
N LEU A 127 12.21 13.39 0.58
CA LEU A 127 10.77 13.67 0.46
C LEU A 127 10.35 14.83 1.37
N PHE A 128 10.84 14.89 2.61
CA PHE A 128 10.60 16.03 3.49
C PHE A 128 11.12 17.34 2.88
N VAL A 129 12.37 17.36 2.41
CA VAL A 129 12.94 18.55 1.75
C VAL A 129 12.10 18.96 0.53
N LEU A 130 11.75 18.00 -0.33
CA LEU A 130 10.94 18.26 -1.52
C LEU A 130 9.58 18.85 -1.14
N SER A 131 8.87 18.26 -0.19
CA SER A 131 7.56 18.74 0.25
C SER A 131 7.65 20.12 0.93
N THR A 132 8.66 20.37 1.76
CA THR A 132 8.87 21.68 2.38
C THR A 132 9.15 22.75 1.35
N VAL A 133 10.06 22.49 0.39
CA VAL A 133 10.37 23.44 -0.68
C VAL A 133 9.14 23.68 -1.56
N THR A 134 8.38 22.64 -1.88
CA THR A 134 7.14 22.75 -2.67
C THR A 134 6.11 23.62 -1.94
N PHE A 135 5.83 23.33 -0.66
CA PHE A 135 4.87 24.10 0.12
C PHE A 135 5.30 25.56 0.28
N ALA A 136 6.58 25.79 0.62
CA ALA A 136 7.13 27.13 0.74
C ALA A 136 7.07 27.89 -0.59
N GLY A 137 7.39 27.23 -1.70
CA GLY A 137 7.31 27.80 -3.06
C GLY A 137 5.88 28.18 -3.44
N LEU A 138 4.89 27.32 -3.16
CA LEU A 138 3.49 27.62 -3.40
C LEU A 138 2.98 28.75 -2.49
N CYS A 139 3.37 28.78 -1.22
CA CYS A 139 3.04 29.87 -0.32
C CYS A 139 3.68 31.20 -0.74
N TYR A 140 4.93 31.15 -1.21
CA TYR A 140 5.63 32.30 -1.77
C TYR A 140 4.93 32.82 -3.03
N PHE A 141 4.53 31.91 -3.93
CA PHE A 141 3.78 32.24 -5.14
C PHE A 141 2.42 32.86 -4.81
N ASN A 142 1.71 32.32 -3.82
CA ASN A 142 0.44 32.89 -3.35
C ASN A 142 0.61 34.27 -2.70
N TYR A 143 1.77 34.57 -2.12
CA TYR A 143 2.02 35.84 -1.44
C TYR A 143 2.58 36.93 -2.38
N ASN A 144 3.51 36.57 -3.25
CA ASN A 144 4.30 37.51 -4.05
C ASN A 144 3.88 37.55 -5.52
N ASP A 145 2.97 36.67 -5.94
CA ASP A 145 2.49 36.58 -7.32
C ASP A 145 0.95 36.49 -7.32
N VAL A 146 0.35 36.17 -8.46
CA VAL A 146 -1.10 36.18 -8.68
C VAL A 146 -1.89 35.12 -7.87
N GLY A 147 -1.23 34.10 -7.32
CA GLY A 147 -1.86 32.99 -6.61
C GLY A 147 -2.39 31.86 -7.50
N ILE A 148 -2.51 30.65 -6.95
CA ILE A 148 -2.78 29.41 -7.70
C ILE A 148 -4.05 29.49 -8.56
N CYS A 149 -5.19 29.87 -7.98
CA CYS A 149 -6.47 29.93 -8.68
C CYS A 149 -6.40 30.88 -9.87
N LYS A 150 -5.85 32.09 -9.65
CA LYS A 150 -5.74 33.09 -10.71
C LYS A 150 -4.71 32.70 -11.76
N ALA A 151 -3.60 32.09 -11.35
CA ALA A 151 -2.58 31.58 -12.27
C ALA A 151 -3.17 30.55 -13.24
N ILE A 152 -3.96 29.60 -12.74
CA ILE A 152 -4.65 28.61 -13.57
C ILE A 152 -5.64 29.29 -14.52
N ALA A 153 -6.43 30.25 -14.04
CA ALA A 153 -7.36 30.98 -14.88
C ALA A 153 -6.65 31.77 -16.00
N LEU A 154 -5.52 32.41 -15.69
CA LEU A 154 -4.71 33.12 -16.67
C LEU A 154 -4.09 32.15 -17.69
N LEU A 155 -3.57 31.01 -17.23
CA LEU A 155 -3.02 29.96 -18.08
C LEU A 155 -4.07 29.41 -19.06
N TRP A 156 -5.32 29.25 -18.62
CA TRP A 156 -6.41 28.72 -19.45
C TRP A 156 -7.09 29.77 -20.33
N SER A 157 -6.76 31.05 -20.13
CA SER A 157 -7.23 32.15 -20.98
C SER A 157 -6.28 32.48 -22.14
N LYS A 158 -5.19 31.72 -22.26
CA LYS A 158 -4.23 31.75 -23.37
C LYS A 158 -4.64 30.74 -24.43
#